data_AF-A0A259D9B9-F1
#
_entry.id   AF-A0A259D9B9-F1
#
_cell.length_a   1.000
_cell.length_b   1.000
_cell.length_c   1.000
_cell.angle_alpha   90.00
_cell.angle_beta   90.00
_cell.angle_gamma   90.00
#
_symmetry.space_group_name_H-M   'P 1'
#
loop_
_entity.id
_entity.type
_entity.pdbx_description
1 polymer ?
#
loop_
_entity_poly.entity_id
_entity_poly.type
_entity_poly.pdbx_seq_one_letter_code
_entity_poly.pdbx_strand_id
1 'polypeptide(L)'
;MLDSVTDLASLLKDPALLVTKAYVAGQWVDADDASTFPVTNPARGDVICHLPNLGRAETARAITAAHAAHREWAARTAKERAQILRRWFDLCMANQDDLATILTAEMGKPLAEAKGEIAYGSSYIEFYGEEAKRTYGDIIPGHQRDKRIHVLKQPIGVAASITPWNFPNAMIARKVAPALAAGCGFVARPAAETPLSALALALLAERAGVPAGLFSVITSKRSSDIGKEFCENPLIRKLTFTGSTEVGRILLKQAADQILKCSMELGGNAPFIVFDDADLDAAVEGAMISKFRNNGQTCVCANRIYVQAAVYDAFAEKLTAAVKKLTIGDGLTPGVTTGPLINEAAMDKVEEHIADVIAGGALAASAVLLIAGALVFVLVAGLMIA
;
A
#
# COMPACT_ATOMS: atom_id res chain seq x y z
N MET A 1 9.37 -22.79 10.07
CA MET A 1 9.37 -22.59 8.60
C MET A 1 8.91 -23.89 7.98
N LEU A 2 7.99 -23.84 7.00
CA LEU A 2 7.50 -25.03 6.31
C LEU A 2 8.57 -25.51 5.31
N ASP A 3 8.76 -26.82 5.15
CA ASP A 3 9.81 -27.41 4.30
C ASP A 3 9.56 -27.29 2.78
N SER A 4 8.48 -26.62 2.35
CA SER A 4 8.09 -26.48 0.95
C SER A 4 8.45 -25.11 0.38
N VAL A 5 9.26 -25.09 -0.69
CA VAL A 5 9.60 -23.88 -1.46
C VAL A 5 8.35 -23.31 -2.15
N THR A 6 8.25 -21.99 -2.19
CA THR A 6 7.21 -21.23 -2.89
C THR A 6 7.48 -21.24 -4.40
N ASP A 7 7.00 -22.26 -5.10
CA ASP A 7 6.88 -22.21 -6.56
C ASP A 7 5.65 -21.36 -6.95
N LEU A 8 5.80 -20.05 -6.87
CA LEU A 8 4.67 -19.12 -7.06
C LEU A 8 4.08 -19.23 -8.47
N ALA A 9 4.90 -19.49 -9.50
CA ALA A 9 4.46 -19.55 -10.88
C ALA A 9 3.44 -20.68 -11.12
N SER A 10 3.61 -21.85 -10.48
CA SER A 10 2.68 -22.97 -10.62
C SER A 10 1.35 -22.78 -9.89
N LEU A 11 1.25 -21.76 -9.02
CA LEU A 11 0.01 -21.40 -8.31
C LEU A 11 -0.87 -20.42 -9.09
N LEU A 12 -0.41 -19.87 -10.21
CA LEU A 12 -1.12 -18.84 -10.98
C LEU A 12 -1.83 -19.44 -12.20
N LYS A 13 -3.04 -18.97 -12.50
CA LYS A 13 -3.75 -19.28 -13.75
C LYS A 13 -3.07 -18.59 -14.95
N ASP A 14 -2.59 -17.37 -14.76
CA ASP A 14 -1.72 -16.64 -15.69
C ASP A 14 -0.33 -16.42 -15.06
N PRO A 15 0.63 -17.33 -15.31
CA PRO A 15 2.00 -17.20 -14.81
C PRO A 15 2.73 -15.96 -15.31
N ALA A 16 2.29 -15.32 -16.41
CA ALA A 16 2.93 -14.12 -16.92
C ALA A 16 2.75 -12.92 -15.98
N LEU A 17 1.80 -12.95 -15.05
CA LEU A 17 1.63 -11.93 -14.01
C LEU A 17 2.84 -11.86 -13.05
N LEU A 18 3.60 -12.94 -12.92
CA LEU A 18 4.82 -12.98 -12.14
C LEU A 18 6.02 -12.56 -13.01
N VAL A 19 6.32 -11.27 -13.02
CA VAL A 19 7.45 -10.73 -13.79
C VAL A 19 8.65 -10.46 -12.88
N THR A 20 9.80 -11.04 -13.21
CA THR A 20 11.05 -10.89 -12.44
C THR A 20 11.97 -9.79 -12.97
N LYS A 21 11.37 -8.73 -13.53
CA LYS A 21 12.05 -7.54 -14.09
C LYS A 21 11.39 -6.26 -13.60
N ALA A 22 12.09 -5.14 -13.69
CA ALA A 22 11.50 -3.82 -13.43
C ALA A 22 10.75 -3.32 -14.68
N TYR A 23 9.67 -2.54 -14.49
CA TYR A 23 8.93 -1.94 -15.60
C TYR A 23 9.35 -0.48 -15.76
N VAL A 24 10.25 -0.18 -16.69
CA VAL A 24 10.82 1.15 -16.91
C VAL A 24 10.45 1.62 -18.31
N ALA A 25 9.71 2.73 -18.37
CA ALA A 25 9.35 3.39 -19.61
C ALA A 25 8.63 2.50 -20.65
N GLY A 26 7.81 1.54 -20.22
CA GLY A 26 7.16 0.58 -21.13
C GLY A 26 8.04 -0.61 -21.53
N GLN A 27 9.13 -0.85 -20.81
CA GLN A 27 10.03 -1.98 -21.06
C GLN A 27 10.32 -2.74 -19.77
N TRP A 28 10.46 -4.07 -19.88
CA TRP A 28 10.85 -4.95 -18.79
C TRP A 28 12.38 -5.11 -18.77
N VAL A 29 13.04 -4.49 -17.79
CA VAL A 29 14.50 -4.31 -17.76
C VAL A 29 15.15 -4.90 -16.51
N ASP A 30 16.43 -5.24 -16.65
CA ASP A 30 17.34 -5.52 -15.54
C ASP A 30 18.04 -4.24 -15.07
N ALA A 31 18.80 -4.30 -13.97
CA ALA A 31 19.59 -3.17 -13.48
C ALA A 31 20.83 -2.97 -14.36
N ASP A 32 21.26 -1.73 -14.55
CA ASP A 32 22.42 -1.43 -15.40
C ASP A 32 23.72 -2.05 -14.83
N ASP A 33 23.80 -2.13 -13.50
CA ASP A 33 24.91 -2.75 -12.74
C ASP A 33 24.71 -4.26 -12.50
N ALA A 34 23.69 -4.87 -13.11
CA ALA A 34 23.25 -6.25 -12.90
C ALA A 34 22.92 -6.61 -11.43
N SER A 35 22.82 -5.63 -10.53
CA SER A 35 22.51 -5.90 -9.12
C SER A 35 21.06 -6.31 -8.94
N THR A 36 20.83 -7.26 -8.04
CA THR A 36 19.50 -7.78 -7.72
C THR A 36 19.28 -7.85 -6.22
N PHE A 37 18.03 -8.05 -5.81
CA PHE A 37 17.67 -8.35 -4.43
C PHE A 37 16.60 -9.43 -4.34
N PRO A 38 16.60 -10.26 -3.28
CA PRO A 38 15.59 -11.29 -3.09
C PRO A 38 14.27 -10.69 -2.59
N VAL A 39 13.16 -11.24 -3.08
CA VAL A 39 11.82 -11.14 -2.50
C VAL A 39 11.53 -12.46 -1.79
N THR A 40 11.17 -12.41 -0.52
CA THR A 40 11.02 -13.59 0.34
C THR A 40 9.57 -13.78 0.75
N ASN A 41 9.13 -15.04 0.86
CA ASN A 41 7.83 -15.35 1.43
C ASN A 41 7.90 -15.28 2.97
N PRO A 42 7.22 -14.35 3.65
CA PRO A 42 7.34 -14.18 5.10
C PRO A 42 6.75 -15.35 5.91
N ALA A 43 5.87 -16.17 5.33
CA ALA A 43 5.30 -17.33 6.03
C ALA A 43 6.25 -18.55 6.03
N ARG A 44 7.10 -18.64 5.01
CA ARG A 44 7.94 -19.82 4.74
C ARG A 44 9.43 -19.56 4.87
N GLY A 45 9.87 -18.31 4.67
CA GLY A 45 11.25 -17.85 4.76
C GLY A 45 12.08 -18.06 3.49
N ASP A 46 11.52 -18.71 2.46
CA ASP A 46 12.20 -18.96 1.21
C ASP A 46 12.14 -17.75 0.25
N VAL A 47 13.05 -17.73 -0.74
CA VAL A 47 13.12 -16.70 -1.76
C VAL A 47 12.17 -17.06 -2.91
N ILE A 48 11.20 -16.19 -3.17
CA ILE A 48 10.26 -16.32 -4.29
C ILE A 48 10.98 -16.06 -5.62
N CYS A 49 11.70 -14.95 -5.70
CA CYS A 49 12.49 -14.56 -6.86
C CYS A 49 13.52 -13.47 -6.51
N HIS A 50 14.41 -13.19 -7.46
CA HIS A 50 15.29 -12.02 -7.44
C HIS A 50 14.76 -10.95 -8.39
N LEU A 51 14.78 -9.69 -7.95
CA LEU A 51 14.40 -8.53 -8.77
C LEU A 51 15.57 -7.58 -8.98
N PRO A 52 15.60 -6.84 -10.11
CA PRO A 52 16.59 -5.80 -10.35
C PRO A 52 16.61 -4.76 -9.22
N ASN A 53 17.79 -4.42 -8.73
CA ASN A 53 17.95 -3.38 -7.72
C ASN A 53 18.28 -2.05 -8.42
N LEU A 54 17.30 -1.37 -9.01
CA LEU A 54 17.53 -0.17 -9.83
C LEU A 54 18.13 1.00 -9.02
N GLY A 55 18.83 1.89 -9.73
CA GLY A 55 19.50 3.06 -9.17
C GLY A 55 18.92 4.39 -9.65
N ARG A 56 19.66 5.47 -9.40
CA ARG A 56 19.25 6.83 -9.83
C ARG A 56 19.22 6.97 -11.35
N ALA A 57 20.15 6.34 -12.07
CA ALA A 57 20.23 6.47 -13.53
C ALA A 57 19.01 5.90 -14.23
N GLU A 58 18.58 4.69 -13.85
CA GLU A 58 17.38 4.05 -14.39
C GLU A 58 16.11 4.80 -13.99
N THR A 59 16.08 5.32 -12.76
CA THR A 59 14.98 6.17 -12.28
C THR A 59 14.88 7.46 -13.10
N ALA A 60 16.00 8.14 -13.38
CA ALA A 60 16.03 9.33 -14.21
C ALA A 60 15.53 9.06 -15.64
N ARG A 61 15.84 7.89 -16.21
CA ARG A 61 15.29 7.46 -17.52
C ARG A 61 13.77 7.28 -17.45
N ALA A 62 13.25 6.63 -16.41
CA ALA A 62 11.81 6.48 -16.20
C ALA A 62 11.10 7.85 -16.11
N ILE A 63 11.67 8.78 -15.33
CA ILE A 63 11.14 10.14 -15.17
C ILE A 63 11.14 10.89 -16.51
N THR A 64 12.23 10.81 -17.27
CA THR A 64 12.35 11.46 -18.58
C THR A 64 11.32 10.92 -19.56
N ALA A 65 11.12 9.61 -19.60
CA ALA A 65 10.10 8.97 -20.44
C ALA A 65 8.68 9.40 -20.03
N ALA A 66 8.38 9.43 -18.73
CA ALA A 66 7.10 9.90 -18.23
C ALA A 66 6.85 11.38 -18.56
N HIS A 67 7.90 12.21 -18.53
CA HIS A 67 7.80 13.62 -18.92
C HIS A 67 7.44 13.79 -20.40
N ALA A 68 8.04 12.98 -21.27
CA ALA A 68 7.72 12.99 -22.70
C ALA A 68 6.30 12.46 -22.96
N ALA A 69 5.97 11.29 -22.40
CA ALA A 69 4.71 10.59 -22.65
C ALA A 69 3.48 11.33 -22.09
N HIS A 70 3.60 12.06 -20.98
CA HIS A 70 2.43 12.72 -20.37
C HIS A 70 1.83 13.79 -21.28
N ARG A 71 2.60 14.38 -22.20
CA ARG A 71 2.11 15.50 -23.03
C ARG A 71 1.01 15.03 -23.97
N GLU A 72 1.26 13.93 -24.68
CA GLU A 72 0.24 13.30 -25.53
C GLU A 72 -0.92 12.76 -24.68
N TRP A 73 -0.62 12.13 -23.54
CA TRP A 73 -1.64 11.61 -22.63
C TRP A 73 -2.60 12.68 -22.10
N ALA A 74 -2.06 13.85 -21.72
CA ALA A 74 -2.82 15.00 -21.28
C ALA A 74 -3.68 15.60 -22.39
N ALA A 75 -3.22 15.51 -23.65
CA ALA A 75 -3.95 15.98 -24.83
C ALA A 75 -5.15 15.08 -25.20
N ARG A 76 -5.15 13.81 -24.78
CA ARG A 76 -6.33 12.95 -24.93
C ARG A 76 -7.53 13.50 -24.17
N THR A 77 -8.72 13.20 -24.64
CA THR A 77 -9.94 13.53 -23.91
C THR A 77 -10.00 12.75 -22.60
N ALA A 78 -10.69 13.32 -21.61
CA ALA A 78 -10.97 12.61 -20.36
C ALA A 78 -11.67 11.26 -20.58
N LYS A 79 -12.51 11.15 -21.62
CA LYS A 79 -13.24 9.92 -21.96
C LYS A 79 -12.29 8.82 -22.46
N GLU A 80 -11.32 9.14 -23.31
CA GLU A 80 -10.33 8.16 -23.77
C GLU A 80 -9.48 7.62 -22.62
N ARG A 81 -9.04 8.51 -21.72
CA ARG A 81 -8.32 8.09 -20.51
C ARG A 81 -9.17 7.21 -19.61
N ALA A 82 -10.43 7.59 -19.39
CA ALA A 82 -11.40 6.83 -18.61
C ALA A 82 -11.61 5.40 -19.14
N GLN A 83 -11.67 5.23 -20.47
CA GLN A 83 -11.85 3.92 -21.09
C GLN A 83 -10.64 3.00 -20.88
N ILE A 84 -9.41 3.54 -20.91
CA ILE A 84 -8.19 2.78 -20.62
C ILE A 84 -8.17 2.35 -19.14
N LEU A 85 -8.47 3.28 -18.22
CA LEU A 85 -8.54 2.97 -16.79
C LEU A 85 -9.64 1.94 -16.50
N ARG A 86 -10.80 2.03 -17.18
CA ARG A 86 -11.86 1.02 -17.04
C ARG A 86 -11.40 -0.37 -17.47
N ARG A 87 -10.72 -0.51 -18.62
CA ARG A 87 -10.17 -1.80 -19.04
C ARG A 87 -9.13 -2.33 -18.05
N TRP A 88 -8.31 -1.44 -17.48
CA TRP A 88 -7.34 -1.84 -16.46
C TRP A 88 -8.04 -2.38 -15.21
N PHE A 89 -9.08 -1.72 -14.73
CA PHE A 89 -9.93 -2.23 -13.66
C PHE A 89 -10.50 -3.61 -13.99
N ASP A 90 -11.12 -3.77 -15.17
CA ASP A 90 -11.73 -5.02 -15.59
C ASP A 90 -10.70 -6.16 -15.65
N LEU A 91 -9.47 -5.88 -16.13
CA LEU A 91 -8.37 -6.84 -16.12
C LEU A 91 -7.92 -7.21 -14.70
N CYS A 92 -7.83 -6.26 -13.78
CA CYS A 92 -7.50 -6.57 -12.38
C CYS A 92 -8.56 -7.48 -11.75
N MET A 93 -9.85 -7.22 -12.00
CA MET A 93 -10.93 -8.05 -11.47
C MET A 93 -10.97 -9.44 -12.13
N ALA A 94 -10.69 -9.54 -13.43
CA ALA A 94 -10.59 -10.82 -14.12
C ALA A 94 -9.43 -11.70 -13.59
N ASN A 95 -8.37 -11.08 -13.06
CA ASN A 95 -7.19 -11.75 -12.51
C ASN A 95 -7.13 -11.68 -10.98
N GLN A 96 -8.26 -11.43 -10.30
CA GLN A 96 -8.29 -11.17 -8.85
C GLN A 96 -7.64 -12.28 -8.03
N ASP A 97 -7.88 -13.54 -8.41
CA ASP A 97 -7.31 -14.70 -7.72
C ASP A 97 -5.77 -14.72 -7.79
N ASP A 98 -5.21 -14.58 -8.99
CA ASP A 98 -3.76 -14.62 -9.20
C ASP A 98 -3.05 -13.44 -8.54
N LEU A 99 -3.64 -12.24 -8.66
CA LEU A 99 -3.13 -11.04 -7.99
C LEU A 99 -3.14 -11.22 -6.46
N ALA A 100 -4.18 -11.82 -5.91
CA ALA A 100 -4.26 -12.11 -4.47
C ALA A 100 -3.24 -13.15 -4.03
N THR A 101 -3.00 -14.19 -4.86
CA THR A 101 -1.97 -15.21 -4.60
C THR A 101 -0.58 -14.59 -4.56
N ILE A 102 -0.23 -13.75 -5.54
CA ILE A 102 1.05 -13.01 -5.55
C ILE A 102 1.19 -12.16 -4.28
N LEU A 103 0.16 -11.38 -3.96
CA LEU A 103 0.15 -10.49 -2.80
C LEU A 103 0.32 -11.26 -1.50
N THR A 104 -0.41 -12.35 -1.31
CA THR A 104 -0.27 -13.22 -0.13
C THR A 104 1.13 -13.82 -0.04
N ALA A 105 1.70 -14.26 -1.16
CA ALA A 105 3.02 -14.88 -1.15
C ALA A 105 4.12 -13.91 -0.71
N GLU A 106 4.12 -12.65 -1.16
CA GLU A 106 5.16 -11.68 -0.80
C GLU A 106 4.89 -10.94 0.52
N MET A 107 3.62 -10.75 0.91
CA MET A 107 3.25 -9.93 2.08
C MET A 107 2.86 -10.77 3.30
N GLY A 108 2.23 -11.93 3.07
CA GLY A 108 1.83 -12.88 4.11
C GLY A 108 0.37 -12.83 4.54
N LYS A 109 -0.41 -11.80 4.19
CA LYS A 109 -1.83 -11.73 4.63
C LYS A 109 -2.67 -12.87 4.03
N PRO A 110 -3.71 -13.35 4.75
CA PRO A 110 -4.58 -14.40 4.26
C PRO A 110 -5.17 -14.11 2.87
N LEU A 111 -5.34 -15.15 2.04
CA LEU A 111 -5.81 -15.01 0.67
C LEU A 111 -7.15 -14.27 0.56
N ALA A 112 -8.07 -14.47 1.51
CA ALA A 112 -9.33 -13.76 1.55
C ALA A 112 -9.15 -12.24 1.73
N GLU A 113 -8.24 -11.83 2.62
CA GLU A 113 -7.89 -10.42 2.80
C GLU A 113 -7.19 -9.85 1.56
N ALA A 114 -6.29 -10.62 0.94
CA ALA A 114 -5.62 -10.24 -0.30
C ALA A 114 -6.63 -9.99 -1.43
N LYS A 115 -7.60 -10.88 -1.64
CA LYS A 115 -8.69 -10.68 -2.63
C LYS A 115 -9.50 -9.42 -2.34
N GLY A 116 -9.81 -9.17 -1.07
CA GLY A 116 -10.47 -7.94 -0.63
C GLY A 116 -9.63 -6.69 -0.96
N GLU A 117 -8.31 -6.75 -0.78
CA GLU A 117 -7.41 -5.67 -1.18
C GLU A 117 -7.35 -5.51 -2.70
N ILE A 118 -7.34 -6.58 -3.49
CA ILE A 118 -7.35 -6.46 -4.95
C ILE A 118 -8.60 -5.70 -5.39
N ALA A 119 -9.78 -6.11 -4.94
CA ALA A 119 -11.03 -5.41 -5.25
C ALA A 119 -11.00 -3.94 -4.77
N TYR A 120 -10.55 -3.71 -3.53
CA TYR A 120 -10.46 -2.35 -2.98
C TYR A 120 -9.48 -1.46 -3.75
N GLY A 121 -8.28 -1.95 -4.06
CA GLY A 121 -7.28 -1.22 -4.83
C GLY A 121 -7.77 -0.94 -6.25
N SER A 122 -8.34 -1.94 -6.92
CA SER A 122 -8.90 -1.79 -8.26
C SER A 122 -10.07 -0.81 -8.29
N SER A 123 -10.88 -0.70 -7.24
CA SER A 123 -11.96 0.30 -7.15
C SER A 123 -11.45 1.75 -7.31
N TYR A 124 -10.21 2.05 -6.94
CA TYR A 124 -9.61 3.37 -7.21
C TYR A 124 -9.37 3.61 -8.70
N ILE A 125 -9.00 2.57 -9.44
CA ILE A 125 -8.80 2.65 -10.89
C ILE A 125 -10.13 2.94 -11.58
N GLU A 126 -11.19 2.24 -11.18
CA GLU A 126 -12.56 2.50 -11.66
C GLU A 126 -13.01 3.93 -11.29
N PHE A 127 -12.98 4.26 -10.01
CA PHE A 127 -13.43 5.55 -9.49
C PHE A 127 -12.72 6.73 -10.16
N TYR A 128 -11.39 6.69 -10.27
CA TYR A 128 -10.66 7.78 -10.91
C TYR A 128 -10.78 7.77 -12.44
N GLY A 129 -11.01 6.61 -13.07
CA GLY A 129 -11.44 6.55 -14.46
C GLY A 129 -12.73 7.33 -14.68
N GLU A 130 -13.67 7.25 -13.75
CA GLU A 130 -14.89 8.06 -13.79
C GLU A 130 -14.63 9.55 -13.53
N GLU A 131 -13.84 9.87 -12.49
CA GLU A 131 -13.49 11.25 -12.11
C GLU A 131 -12.67 11.99 -13.16
N ALA A 132 -11.96 11.28 -14.05
CA ALA A 132 -11.28 11.89 -15.19
C ALA A 132 -12.21 12.83 -15.98
N LYS A 133 -13.49 12.47 -16.12
CA LYS A 133 -14.52 13.21 -16.87
C LYS A 133 -15.16 14.36 -16.08
N ARG A 134 -14.81 14.52 -14.80
CA ARG A 134 -15.46 15.45 -13.85
C ARG A 134 -14.48 16.47 -13.27
N THR A 135 -13.39 16.76 -13.99
CA THR A 135 -12.43 17.80 -13.62
C THR A 135 -13.00 19.19 -13.97
N TYR A 136 -14.03 19.61 -13.24
CA TYR A 136 -14.74 20.88 -13.48
C TYR A 136 -13.89 22.08 -13.04
N GLY A 137 -13.84 23.10 -13.90
CA GLY A 137 -13.37 24.45 -13.57
C GLY A 137 -14.49 25.34 -13.03
N ASP A 138 -14.20 26.62 -12.88
CA ASP A 138 -15.14 27.60 -12.33
C ASP A 138 -15.23 28.86 -13.21
N ILE A 139 -16.41 29.45 -13.25
CA ILE A 139 -16.64 30.79 -13.82
C ILE A 139 -17.07 31.68 -12.67
N ILE A 140 -16.25 32.70 -12.36
CA ILE A 140 -16.43 33.55 -11.19
C ILE A 140 -16.89 34.95 -11.66
N PRO A 141 -17.88 35.59 -10.99
CA PRO A 141 -18.29 36.95 -11.31
C PRO A 141 -17.11 37.91 -11.37
N GLY A 142 -17.04 38.71 -12.43
CA GLY A 142 -16.00 39.71 -12.61
C GLY A 142 -16.14 40.82 -11.57
N HIS A 143 -15.03 41.20 -10.95
CA HIS A 143 -14.96 42.32 -10.00
C HIS A 143 -14.99 43.70 -10.69
N GLN A 144 -14.85 43.74 -12.01
CA GLN A 144 -14.90 44.93 -12.86
C GLN A 144 -15.70 44.64 -14.14
N ARG A 145 -16.35 45.66 -14.71
CA ARG A 145 -17.29 45.54 -15.85
C ARG A 145 -16.70 44.81 -17.07
N ASP A 146 -15.41 45.04 -17.32
CA ASP A 146 -14.66 44.54 -18.49
C ASP A 146 -13.84 43.27 -18.18
N LYS A 147 -14.00 42.64 -17.00
CA LYS A 147 -13.25 41.43 -16.61
C LYS A 147 -14.14 40.19 -16.57
N ARG A 148 -13.57 39.05 -16.94
CA ARG A 148 -14.13 37.70 -16.77
C ARG A 148 -13.09 36.83 -16.08
N ILE A 149 -13.51 35.98 -15.16
CA ILE A 149 -12.62 35.13 -14.38
C ILE A 149 -12.99 33.67 -14.64
N HIS A 150 -12.03 32.92 -15.15
CA HIS A 150 -12.14 31.48 -15.43
C HIS A 150 -11.05 30.73 -14.67
N VAL A 151 -11.43 29.65 -14.00
CA VAL A 151 -10.48 28.73 -13.35
C VAL A 151 -10.53 27.41 -14.11
N LEU A 152 -9.36 26.95 -14.56
CA LEU A 152 -9.18 25.66 -15.21
C LEU A 152 -8.30 24.77 -14.33
N LYS A 153 -8.53 23.45 -14.38
CA LYS A 153 -7.72 22.45 -13.67
C LYS A 153 -7.00 21.59 -14.71
N GLN A 154 -5.68 21.52 -14.60
CA GLN A 154 -4.81 20.83 -15.55
C GLN A 154 -3.84 19.89 -14.82
N PRO A 155 -3.33 18.82 -15.47
CA PRO A 155 -2.36 17.92 -14.86
C PRO A 155 -1.11 18.68 -14.42
N ILE A 156 -0.54 18.25 -13.29
CA ILE A 156 0.65 18.89 -12.71
C ILE A 156 1.95 18.54 -13.44
N GLY A 157 1.94 17.52 -14.30
CA GLY A 157 3.13 16.99 -14.99
C GLY A 157 3.44 15.56 -14.54
N VAL A 158 4.70 15.26 -14.23
CA VAL A 158 5.09 13.93 -13.73
C VAL A 158 4.94 13.89 -12.21
N ALA A 159 4.29 12.83 -11.72
CA ALA A 159 4.19 12.51 -10.30
C ALA A 159 5.03 11.28 -9.96
N ALA A 160 5.74 11.34 -8.84
CA ALA A 160 6.45 10.21 -8.25
C ALA A 160 5.70 9.69 -7.03
N SER A 161 5.75 8.36 -6.83
CA SER A 161 5.22 7.74 -5.63
C SER A 161 6.22 6.82 -4.95
N ILE A 162 6.16 6.83 -3.62
CA ILE A 162 6.82 5.84 -2.77
C ILE A 162 5.71 5.21 -1.92
N THR A 163 5.57 3.88 -2.00
CA THR A 163 4.49 3.14 -1.34
C THR A 163 5.03 2.09 -0.36
N PRO A 164 4.28 1.80 0.72
CA PRO A 164 4.67 0.84 1.74
C PRO A 164 4.27 -0.58 1.34
N TRP A 165 4.66 -1.54 2.16
CA TRP A 165 4.46 -2.97 1.92
C TRP A 165 3.10 -3.51 2.39
N ASN A 166 2.40 -2.80 3.27
CA ASN A 166 1.25 -3.36 3.97
C ASN A 166 -0.02 -3.50 3.12
N PHE A 167 -0.12 -2.71 2.05
CA PHE A 167 -1.18 -2.79 1.05
C PHE A 167 -0.56 -2.59 -0.35
N PRO A 168 0.19 -3.59 -0.84
CA PRO A 168 1.09 -3.41 -1.98
C PRO A 168 0.35 -3.21 -3.30
N ASN A 169 -0.92 -3.63 -3.40
CA ASN A 169 -1.79 -3.34 -4.54
C ASN A 169 -2.50 -1.99 -4.35
N ALA A 170 -3.21 -1.82 -3.23
CA ALA A 170 -4.08 -0.67 -3.04
C ALA A 170 -3.30 0.65 -2.92
N MET A 171 -2.11 0.67 -2.34
CA MET A 171 -1.32 1.90 -2.19
C MET A 171 -0.79 2.42 -3.53
N ILE A 172 -0.46 1.53 -4.45
CA ILE A 172 -0.09 1.88 -5.82
C ILE A 172 -1.32 2.42 -6.54
N ALA A 173 -2.42 1.66 -6.58
CA ALA A 173 -3.65 2.00 -7.27
C ALA A 173 -4.21 3.36 -6.83
N ARG A 174 -4.23 3.63 -5.52
CA ARG A 174 -4.63 4.91 -4.90
C ARG A 174 -3.88 6.14 -5.40
N LYS A 175 -2.67 5.96 -5.94
CA LYS A 175 -1.79 7.05 -6.35
C LYS A 175 -1.66 7.14 -7.88
N VAL A 176 -1.53 6.01 -8.56
CA VAL A 176 -1.41 5.96 -10.03
C VAL A 176 -2.73 6.28 -10.71
N ALA A 177 -3.86 5.77 -10.20
CA ALA A 177 -5.18 5.99 -10.81
C ALA A 177 -5.56 7.48 -10.90
N PRO A 178 -5.49 8.30 -9.81
CA PRO A 178 -5.79 9.73 -9.93
C PRO A 178 -4.77 10.47 -10.79
N ALA A 179 -3.50 10.07 -10.77
CA ALA A 179 -2.47 10.70 -11.59
C ALA A 179 -2.75 10.51 -13.08
N LEU A 180 -2.98 9.27 -13.52
CA LEU A 180 -3.28 8.97 -14.92
C LEU A 180 -4.62 9.57 -15.34
N ALA A 181 -5.65 9.53 -14.49
CA ALA A 181 -6.95 10.16 -14.76
C ALA A 181 -6.83 11.66 -15.03
N ALA A 182 -6.03 12.36 -14.22
CA ALA A 182 -5.75 13.79 -14.37
C ALA A 182 -4.93 14.14 -15.62
N GLY A 183 -4.23 13.17 -16.22
CA GLY A 183 -3.36 13.37 -17.38
C GLY A 183 -1.87 13.46 -17.05
N CYS A 184 -1.44 12.98 -15.88
CA CYS A 184 -0.04 12.98 -15.45
C CYS A 184 0.74 11.76 -15.96
N GLY A 185 2.06 11.88 -16.03
CA GLY A 185 2.97 10.73 -16.05
C GLY A 185 3.27 10.26 -14.63
N PHE A 186 3.62 9.00 -14.45
CA PHE A 186 3.74 8.39 -13.11
C PHE A 186 4.92 7.44 -12.98
N VAL A 187 5.76 7.66 -11.97
CA VAL A 187 6.88 6.76 -11.62
C VAL A 187 6.69 6.28 -10.18
N ALA A 188 6.60 4.98 -9.98
CA ALA A 188 6.36 4.36 -8.68
C ALA A 188 7.59 3.63 -8.16
N ARG A 189 7.88 3.78 -6.87
CA ARG A 189 8.78 2.88 -6.13
C ARG A 189 7.96 2.14 -5.07
N PRO A 190 7.61 0.86 -5.27
CA PRO A 190 7.02 0.02 -4.24
C PRO A 190 8.04 -0.30 -3.14
N ALA A 191 7.56 -0.79 -2.00
CA ALA A 191 8.40 -1.36 -0.97
C ALA A 191 9.21 -2.55 -1.51
N ALA A 192 10.42 -2.77 -1.00
CA ALA A 192 11.29 -3.82 -1.52
C ALA A 192 10.85 -5.22 -1.04
N GLU A 193 10.04 -5.25 0.02
CA GLU A 193 9.45 -6.44 0.60
C GLU A 193 8.30 -6.98 -0.26
N THR A 194 7.57 -6.11 -0.96
CA THR A 194 6.35 -6.48 -1.71
C THR A 194 6.23 -5.83 -3.11
N PRO A 195 7.27 -5.91 -3.97
CA PRO A 195 7.26 -5.28 -5.28
C PRO A 195 6.44 -6.03 -6.34
N LEU A 196 6.15 -7.33 -6.18
CA LEU A 196 5.54 -8.17 -7.21
C LEU A 196 4.10 -7.74 -7.53
N SER A 197 3.32 -7.36 -6.51
CA SER A 197 1.97 -6.80 -6.72
C SER A 197 1.98 -5.55 -7.60
N ALA A 198 2.98 -4.68 -7.43
CA ALA A 198 3.12 -3.47 -8.24
C ALA A 198 3.52 -3.78 -9.68
N LEU A 199 4.37 -4.80 -9.91
CA LEU A 199 4.75 -5.26 -11.24
C LEU A 199 3.57 -5.93 -11.96
N ALA A 200 2.79 -6.75 -11.27
CA ALA A 200 1.58 -7.35 -11.83
C ALA A 200 0.57 -6.27 -12.27
N LEU A 201 0.39 -5.21 -11.46
CA LEU A 201 -0.39 -4.03 -11.84
C LEU A 201 0.16 -3.34 -13.10
N ALA A 202 1.48 -3.21 -13.23
CA ALA A 202 2.11 -2.63 -14.42
C ALA A 202 1.88 -3.46 -15.68
N LEU A 203 1.97 -4.80 -15.59
CA LEU A 203 1.65 -5.68 -16.70
C LEU A 203 0.18 -5.54 -17.13
N LEU A 204 -0.75 -5.48 -16.17
CA LEU A 204 -2.16 -5.27 -16.48
C LEU A 204 -2.44 -3.86 -17.04
N ALA A 205 -1.68 -2.85 -16.62
CA ALA A 205 -1.75 -1.51 -17.19
C ALA A 205 -1.31 -1.50 -18.66
N GLU A 206 -0.20 -2.18 -18.97
CA GLU A 206 0.28 -2.39 -20.34
C GLU A 206 -0.80 -3.08 -21.20
N ARG A 207 -1.35 -4.20 -20.72
CA ARG A 207 -2.44 -4.93 -21.40
C ARG A 207 -3.72 -4.09 -21.57
N ALA A 208 -4.00 -3.16 -20.67
CA ALA A 208 -5.13 -2.24 -20.78
C ALA A 208 -4.95 -1.15 -21.86
N GLY A 209 -3.71 -0.96 -22.32
CA GLY A 209 -3.34 0.08 -23.29
C GLY A 209 -2.92 1.40 -22.65
N VAL A 210 -2.37 1.36 -21.42
CA VAL A 210 -1.63 2.50 -20.88
C VAL A 210 -0.40 2.74 -21.77
N PRO A 211 -0.19 3.94 -22.33
CA PRO A 211 0.92 4.20 -23.24
C PRO A 211 2.29 3.91 -22.61
N ALA A 212 3.21 3.39 -23.42
CA ALA A 212 4.61 3.22 -23.03
C ALA A 212 5.21 4.56 -22.55
N GLY A 213 6.09 4.50 -21.56
CA GLY A 213 6.66 5.69 -20.92
C GLY A 213 5.79 6.33 -19.84
N LEU A 214 4.47 6.19 -19.89
CA LEU A 214 3.57 6.93 -18.99
C LEU A 214 3.58 6.42 -17.55
N PHE A 215 3.74 5.11 -17.37
CA PHE A 215 3.83 4.45 -16.06
C PHE A 215 5.13 3.66 -15.96
N SER A 216 5.80 3.73 -14.81
CA SER A 216 6.98 2.92 -14.50
C SER A 216 6.97 2.46 -13.04
N VAL A 217 7.55 1.29 -12.78
CA VAL A 217 7.71 0.66 -11.46
C VAL A 217 9.19 0.37 -11.23
N ILE A 218 9.79 1.10 -10.31
CA ILE A 218 11.20 1.05 -9.94
C ILE A 218 11.38 0.10 -8.76
N THR A 219 11.89 -1.11 -9.02
CA THR A 219 12.27 -2.06 -7.97
C THR A 219 13.63 -1.69 -7.41
N SER A 220 13.72 -1.44 -6.09
CA SER A 220 15.00 -1.06 -5.48
C SER A 220 14.98 -1.20 -3.96
N LYS A 221 16.07 -1.71 -3.39
CA LYS A 221 16.41 -1.60 -1.96
C LYS A 221 17.08 -0.26 -1.62
N ARG A 222 17.54 0.49 -2.63
CA ARG A 222 18.21 1.81 -2.48
C ARG A 222 17.22 2.95 -2.23
N SER A 223 16.32 2.79 -1.25
CA SER A 223 15.18 3.69 -1.02
C SER A 223 15.55 5.17 -0.91
N SER A 224 16.68 5.47 -0.25
CA SER A 224 17.20 6.84 -0.10
C SER A 224 17.59 7.45 -1.45
N ASP A 225 18.27 6.70 -2.31
CA ASP A 225 18.74 7.18 -3.61
C ASP A 225 17.58 7.48 -4.55
N ILE A 226 16.57 6.59 -4.58
CA ILE A 226 15.37 6.79 -5.38
C ILE A 226 14.53 7.96 -4.84
N GLY A 227 14.44 8.09 -3.50
CA GLY A 227 13.77 9.23 -2.86
C GLY A 227 14.44 10.56 -3.22
N LYS A 228 15.78 10.63 -3.17
CA LYS A 228 16.54 11.80 -3.63
C LYS A 228 16.29 12.08 -5.11
N GLU A 229 16.29 11.05 -5.96
CA GLU A 229 16.00 11.26 -7.39
C GLU A 229 14.62 11.86 -7.62
N PHE A 230 13.59 11.39 -6.92
CA PHE A 230 12.26 11.98 -7.00
C PHE A 230 12.20 13.42 -6.45
N CYS A 231 12.98 13.75 -5.43
CA CYS A 231 12.98 15.07 -4.80
C CYS A 231 13.91 16.09 -5.46
N GLU A 232 14.94 15.67 -6.19
CA GLU A 232 15.97 16.53 -6.80
C GLU A 232 15.78 16.68 -8.33
N ASN A 233 15.06 15.78 -8.98
CA ASN A 233 14.87 15.84 -10.43
C ASN A 233 13.81 16.90 -10.83
N PRO A 234 14.15 17.89 -11.70
CA PRO A 234 13.27 19.01 -12.07
C PRO A 234 12.06 18.64 -12.92
N LEU A 235 11.99 17.41 -13.44
CA LEU A 235 10.85 16.93 -14.21
C LEU A 235 9.71 16.43 -13.33
N ILE A 236 10.00 16.09 -12.07
CA ILE A 236 8.97 15.73 -11.09
C ILE A 236 8.33 17.01 -10.55
N ARG A 237 6.99 17.03 -10.51
CA ARG A 237 6.21 18.16 -9.98
C ARG A 237 5.33 17.79 -8.80
N LYS A 238 5.21 16.50 -8.51
CA LYS A 238 4.44 15.98 -7.39
C LYS A 238 5.10 14.76 -6.79
N LEU A 239 5.24 14.76 -5.47
CA LEU A 239 5.56 13.57 -4.69
C LEU A 239 4.32 13.12 -3.91
N THR A 240 4.09 11.80 -3.86
CA THR A 240 3.07 11.20 -3.00
C THR A 240 3.66 10.02 -2.26
N PHE A 241 3.68 10.10 -0.93
CA PHE A 241 4.31 9.12 -0.07
C PHE A 241 3.31 8.56 0.93
N THR A 242 3.43 7.25 1.17
CA THR A 242 2.79 6.60 2.31
C THR A 242 3.84 5.79 3.04
N GLY A 243 3.97 5.97 4.36
CA GLY A 243 4.97 5.27 5.16
C GLY A 243 5.20 5.93 6.52
N SER A 244 6.41 5.80 7.06
CA SER A 244 6.72 6.33 8.39
C SER A 244 6.76 7.85 8.41
N THR A 245 6.36 8.44 9.54
CA THR A 245 6.40 9.89 9.75
C THR A 245 7.82 10.45 9.59
N GLU A 246 8.83 9.69 10.02
CA GLU A 246 10.22 10.11 9.92
C GLU A 246 10.70 10.23 8.47
N VAL A 247 10.43 9.23 7.63
CA VAL A 247 10.76 9.30 6.20
C VAL A 247 9.96 10.42 5.52
N GLY A 248 8.70 10.62 5.90
CA GLY A 248 7.88 11.73 5.41
C GLY A 248 8.52 13.10 5.67
N ARG A 249 9.09 13.33 6.87
CA ARG A 249 9.81 14.56 7.20
C ARG A 249 11.07 14.73 6.35
N ILE A 250 11.83 13.66 6.13
CA ILE A 250 13.03 13.68 5.28
C ILE A 250 12.65 14.08 3.85
N LEU A 251 11.63 13.43 3.29
CA LEU A 251 11.14 13.71 1.93
C LEU A 251 10.61 15.14 1.80
N LEU A 252 9.88 15.66 2.79
CA LEU A 252 9.40 17.05 2.79
C LEU A 252 10.55 18.06 2.79
N LYS A 253 11.62 17.81 3.56
CA LYS A 253 12.82 18.66 3.56
C LYS A 253 13.50 18.65 2.18
N GLN A 254 13.68 17.47 1.59
CA GLN A 254 14.28 17.34 0.25
C GLN A 254 13.42 17.98 -0.84
N ALA A 255 12.09 17.85 -0.73
CA ALA A 255 11.13 18.42 -1.68
C ALA A 255 11.04 19.95 -1.66
N ALA A 256 11.53 20.60 -0.59
CA ALA A 256 11.42 22.04 -0.39
C ALA A 256 12.24 22.84 -1.40
N ASP A 257 13.43 22.36 -1.78
CA ASP A 257 14.34 23.06 -2.71
C ASP A 257 13.70 23.30 -4.09
N GLN A 258 12.77 22.43 -4.47
CA GLN A 258 12.03 22.50 -5.74
C GLN A 258 10.57 22.98 -5.58
N ILE A 259 10.11 23.21 -4.34
CA ILE A 259 8.71 23.54 -4.03
C ILE A 259 7.75 22.47 -4.59
N LEU A 260 8.07 21.19 -4.41
CA LEU A 260 7.23 20.09 -4.94
C LEU A 260 5.90 19.99 -4.20
N LYS A 261 4.82 19.74 -4.96
CA LYS A 261 3.52 19.44 -4.36
C LYS A 261 3.56 18.06 -3.70
N CYS A 262 3.49 18.02 -2.37
CA CYS A 262 3.57 16.79 -1.61
C CYS A 262 2.19 16.29 -1.11
N SER A 263 2.00 14.98 -1.08
CA SER A 263 0.93 14.31 -0.33
C SER A 263 1.56 13.26 0.58
N MET A 264 1.18 13.25 1.86
CA MET A 264 1.84 12.47 2.90
C MET A 264 0.80 11.75 3.74
N GLU A 265 0.78 10.42 3.65
CA GLU A 265 -0.01 9.54 4.51
C GLU A 265 0.95 8.84 5.47
N LEU A 266 0.97 9.27 6.74
CA LEU A 266 2.05 8.93 7.68
C LEU A 266 1.56 8.03 8.82
N GLY A 267 2.33 7.96 9.91
CA GLY A 267 1.97 7.17 11.08
C GLY A 267 0.74 7.70 11.80
N GLY A 268 -0.10 6.80 12.29
CA GLY A 268 -1.24 7.07 13.18
C GLY A 268 -1.06 6.43 14.56
N ASN A 269 -1.93 6.80 15.49
CA ASN A 269 -2.05 6.18 16.82
C ASN A 269 -3.53 6.15 17.22
N ALA A 270 -4.32 5.37 16.46
CA ALA A 270 -5.78 5.45 16.47
C ALA A 270 -6.37 4.99 17.82
N PRO A 271 -7.16 5.84 18.49
CA PRO A 271 -7.99 5.41 19.61
C PRO A 271 -9.27 4.74 19.09
N PHE A 272 -9.65 3.62 19.70
CA PHE A 272 -10.96 2.99 19.58
C PHE A 272 -11.65 3.14 20.93
N ILE A 273 -12.85 3.72 20.98
CA ILE A 273 -13.48 4.16 22.24
C ILE A 273 -14.83 3.45 22.38
N VAL A 274 -15.02 2.76 23.51
CA VAL A 274 -16.25 2.03 23.88
C VAL A 274 -16.84 2.68 25.13
N PHE A 275 -18.03 3.26 24.99
CA PHE A 275 -18.80 3.84 26.09
C PHE A 275 -19.75 2.81 26.72
N ASP A 276 -20.29 3.13 27.89
CA ASP A 276 -21.20 2.27 28.65
C ASP A 276 -22.49 1.92 27.88
N ASP A 277 -22.91 2.78 26.95
CA ASP A 277 -24.12 2.62 26.12
C ASP A 277 -23.85 1.95 24.76
N ALA A 278 -22.62 1.48 24.52
CA ALA A 278 -22.28 0.78 23.30
C ALA A 278 -22.93 -0.61 23.25
N ASP A 279 -23.34 -1.03 22.06
CA ASP A 279 -23.55 -2.45 21.77
C ASP A 279 -22.19 -3.15 21.84
N LEU A 280 -21.96 -3.90 22.93
CA LEU A 280 -20.67 -4.52 23.20
C LEU A 280 -20.32 -5.62 22.20
N ASP A 281 -21.30 -6.34 21.65
CA ASP A 281 -21.02 -7.38 20.66
C ASP A 281 -20.57 -6.75 19.34
N ALA A 282 -21.26 -5.69 18.90
CA ALA A 282 -20.85 -4.91 17.74
C ALA A 282 -19.50 -4.20 17.95
N ALA A 283 -19.24 -3.68 19.16
CA ALA A 283 -17.97 -3.05 19.50
C ALA A 283 -16.80 -4.05 19.43
N VAL A 284 -17.00 -5.30 19.89
CA VAL A 284 -16.00 -6.36 19.79
C VAL A 284 -15.75 -6.76 18.34
N GLU A 285 -16.78 -6.89 17.50
CA GLU A 285 -16.61 -7.13 16.07
C GLU A 285 -15.81 -6.01 15.39
N GLY A 286 -16.15 -4.76 15.67
CA GLY A 286 -15.42 -3.59 15.18
C GLY A 286 -13.97 -3.53 15.66
N ALA A 287 -13.72 -3.89 16.92
CA ALA A 287 -12.38 -4.00 17.48
C ALA A 287 -11.58 -5.13 16.79
N MET A 288 -12.22 -6.27 16.51
CA MET A 288 -11.57 -7.40 15.83
C MET A 288 -11.11 -7.02 14.42
N ILE A 289 -12.00 -6.40 13.64
CA ILE A 289 -11.69 -5.94 12.28
C ILE A 289 -10.64 -4.82 12.29
N SER A 290 -10.77 -3.83 13.18
CA SER A 290 -9.86 -2.68 13.20
C SER A 290 -8.49 -3.00 13.79
N LYS A 291 -8.38 -3.97 14.70
CA LYS A 291 -7.11 -4.34 15.35
C LYS A 291 -6.34 -5.45 14.64
N PHE A 292 -7.02 -6.52 14.21
CA PHE A 292 -6.34 -7.75 13.78
C PHE A 292 -6.33 -7.97 12.26
N ARG A 293 -7.11 -7.22 11.48
CA ARG A 293 -6.98 -7.20 10.02
C ARG A 293 -5.52 -6.92 9.63
N ASN A 294 -5.01 -7.66 8.65
CA ASN A 294 -3.63 -7.55 8.20
C ASN A 294 -2.59 -7.76 9.32
N ASN A 295 -2.96 -8.54 10.35
CA ASN A 295 -2.20 -8.73 11.57
C ASN A 295 -1.82 -7.41 12.27
N GLY A 296 -2.73 -6.43 12.28
CA GLY A 296 -2.50 -5.11 12.89
C GLY A 296 -1.56 -4.19 12.12
N GLN A 297 -1.07 -4.61 10.94
CA GLN A 297 -0.09 -3.88 10.15
C GLN A 297 -0.75 -2.85 9.22
N THR A 298 -1.69 -2.05 9.72
CA THR A 298 -2.35 -0.99 8.93
C THR A 298 -2.19 0.36 9.60
N CYS A 299 -2.10 1.44 8.81
CA CYS A 299 -1.96 2.80 9.33
C CYS A 299 -3.20 3.28 10.12
N VAL A 300 -4.35 2.64 9.89
CA VAL A 300 -5.64 2.95 10.54
C VAL A 300 -6.01 1.93 11.61
N CYS A 301 -5.14 0.96 11.92
CA CYS A 301 -5.42 -0.04 12.93
C CYS A 301 -5.61 0.61 14.30
N ALA A 302 -6.56 0.08 15.08
CA ALA A 302 -6.72 0.49 16.46
C ALA A 302 -5.40 0.25 17.21
N ASN A 303 -4.82 1.32 17.76
CA ASN A 303 -3.57 1.22 18.51
C ASN A 303 -3.81 1.26 20.02
N ARG A 304 -4.84 2.01 20.45
CA ARG A 304 -5.28 2.11 21.84
C ARG A 304 -6.79 1.87 21.91
N ILE A 305 -7.22 0.90 22.69
CA ILE A 305 -8.64 0.60 22.90
C ILE A 305 -9.03 1.11 24.29
N TYR A 306 -9.83 2.16 24.34
CA TYR A 306 -10.37 2.77 25.55
C TYR A 306 -11.76 2.23 25.80
N VAL A 307 -12.00 1.72 26.99
CA VAL A 307 -13.29 1.14 27.38
C VAL A 307 -13.71 1.77 28.69
N GLN A 308 -14.95 2.24 28.76
CA GLN A 308 -15.50 2.86 29.95
C GLN A 308 -15.65 1.83 31.08
N ALA A 309 -15.43 2.27 32.32
CA ALA A 309 -15.22 1.39 33.47
C ALA A 309 -16.37 0.41 33.71
N ALA A 310 -17.63 0.79 33.48
CA ALA A 310 -18.77 -0.09 33.78
C ALA A 310 -18.89 -1.28 32.82
N VAL A 311 -18.28 -1.18 31.62
CA VAL A 311 -18.32 -2.23 30.59
C VAL A 311 -16.96 -2.85 30.30
N TYR A 312 -15.91 -2.47 31.03
CA TYR A 312 -14.54 -2.90 30.79
C TYR A 312 -14.37 -4.42 30.81
N ASP A 313 -14.75 -5.07 31.91
CA ASP A 313 -14.53 -6.51 32.10
C ASP A 313 -15.31 -7.34 31.08
N ALA A 314 -16.57 -6.96 30.83
CA ALA A 314 -17.43 -7.62 29.86
C ALA A 314 -16.88 -7.51 28.43
N PHE A 315 -16.38 -6.33 28.04
CA PHE A 315 -15.73 -6.13 26.75
C PHE A 315 -14.43 -6.94 26.65
N ALA A 316 -13.59 -6.91 27.69
CA ALA A 316 -12.31 -7.62 27.71
C ALA A 316 -12.49 -9.14 27.58
N GLU A 317 -13.49 -9.71 28.27
CA GLU A 317 -13.84 -11.14 28.16
C GLU A 317 -14.28 -11.51 26.74
N LYS A 318 -15.23 -10.76 26.17
CA LYS A 318 -15.73 -10.99 24.81
C LYS A 318 -14.64 -10.85 23.75
N LEU A 319 -13.80 -9.81 23.86
CA LEU A 319 -12.67 -9.59 22.95
C LEU A 319 -11.67 -10.75 23.05
N THR A 320 -11.34 -11.19 24.26
CA THR A 320 -10.45 -12.34 24.49
C THR A 320 -11.00 -13.61 23.84
N ALA A 321 -12.30 -13.88 23.99
CA ALA A 321 -12.95 -15.03 23.37
C ALA A 321 -12.93 -14.93 21.82
N ALA A 322 -13.07 -13.74 21.25
CA ALA A 322 -12.97 -13.52 19.81
C ALA A 322 -11.54 -13.73 19.28
N VAL A 323 -10.52 -13.25 20.00
CA VAL A 323 -9.10 -13.42 19.62
C VAL A 323 -8.71 -14.90 19.62
N LYS A 324 -9.17 -15.69 20.59
CA LYS A 324 -8.90 -17.14 20.65
C LYS A 324 -9.42 -17.92 19.44
N LYS A 325 -10.31 -17.34 18.62
CA LYS A 325 -10.82 -17.94 17.38
C LYS A 325 -9.94 -17.67 16.16
N LEU A 326 -8.92 -16.80 16.27
CA LEU A 326 -8.00 -16.53 15.17
C LEU A 326 -7.17 -17.77 14.85
N THR A 327 -7.06 -18.09 13.56
CA THR A 327 -6.21 -19.16 13.05
C THR A 327 -4.97 -18.56 12.41
N ILE A 328 -3.83 -18.79 13.06
CA ILE A 328 -2.52 -18.30 12.62
C ILE A 328 -1.89 -19.31 11.66
N GLY A 329 -1.33 -18.84 10.55
CA GLY A 329 -0.59 -19.72 9.63
C GLY A 329 -0.17 -19.05 8.32
N ASP A 330 0.23 -19.89 7.36
CA ASP A 330 0.49 -19.45 5.99
C ASP A 330 -0.81 -18.95 5.35
N GLY A 331 -0.80 -17.71 4.85
CA GLY A 331 -1.97 -17.07 4.25
C GLY A 331 -2.55 -17.78 3.03
N LEU A 332 -1.79 -18.69 2.39
CA LEU A 332 -2.27 -19.56 1.31
C LEU A 332 -3.03 -20.80 1.81
N THR A 333 -2.99 -21.09 3.11
CA THR A 333 -3.67 -22.25 3.70
C THR A 333 -5.15 -21.92 3.97
N PRO A 334 -6.11 -22.75 3.50
CA PRO A 334 -7.54 -22.54 3.76
C PRO A 334 -7.84 -22.45 5.27
N GLY A 335 -8.68 -21.48 5.65
CA GLY A 335 -9.10 -21.29 7.04
C GLY A 335 -8.17 -20.43 7.91
N VAL A 336 -6.97 -20.09 7.43
CA VAL A 336 -6.10 -19.12 8.11
C VAL A 336 -6.73 -17.73 8.08
N THR A 337 -6.82 -17.09 9.24
CA THR A 337 -7.37 -15.73 9.41
C THR A 337 -6.30 -14.71 9.78
N THR A 338 -5.08 -15.15 10.12
CA THR A 338 -3.99 -14.26 10.52
C THR A 338 -2.66 -14.80 9.99
N GLY A 339 -2.02 -14.02 9.12
CA GLY A 339 -0.71 -14.33 8.54
C GLY A 339 0.46 -13.84 9.40
N PRO A 340 1.71 -14.10 8.96
CA PRO A 340 2.91 -13.60 9.62
C PRO A 340 3.00 -12.06 9.62
N LEU A 341 3.84 -11.53 10.49
CA LEU A 341 4.35 -10.16 10.35
C LEU A 341 5.32 -10.10 9.16
N ILE A 342 5.51 -8.90 8.60
CA ILE A 342 6.29 -8.73 7.36
C ILE A 342 7.78 -9.11 7.49
N ASN A 343 8.38 -8.89 8.67
CA ASN A 343 9.79 -9.19 8.94
C ASN A 343 10.08 -9.24 10.45
N GLU A 344 11.30 -9.65 10.79
CA GLU A 344 11.80 -9.78 12.17
C GLU A 344 11.77 -8.45 12.94
N ALA A 345 12.16 -7.33 12.32
CA ALA A 345 12.11 -6.03 12.98
C ALA A 345 10.68 -5.61 13.41
N ALA A 346 9.64 -6.05 12.67
CA ALA A 346 8.26 -5.85 13.08
C ALA A 346 7.90 -6.72 14.31
N MET A 347 8.46 -7.93 14.40
CA MET A 347 8.32 -8.82 15.56
C MET A 347 8.95 -8.19 16.80
N ASP A 348 10.23 -7.80 16.70
CA ASP A 348 11.01 -7.21 17.79
C ASP A 348 10.28 -6.03 18.43
N LYS A 349 9.66 -5.18 17.59
CA LYS A 349 8.90 -4.02 18.05
C LYS A 349 7.65 -4.41 18.85
N VAL A 350 6.94 -5.46 18.46
CA VAL A 350 5.76 -5.92 19.20
C VAL A 350 6.21 -6.52 20.54
N GLU A 351 7.29 -7.30 20.55
CA GLU A 351 7.88 -7.85 21.77
C GLU A 351 8.35 -6.74 22.73
N GLU A 352 9.00 -5.70 22.21
CA GLU A 352 9.41 -4.51 22.97
C GLU A 352 8.20 -3.85 23.66
N HIS A 353 7.12 -3.59 22.92
CA HIS A 353 5.91 -2.99 23.49
C HIS A 353 5.26 -3.87 24.56
N ILE A 354 5.25 -5.18 24.38
CA ILE A 354 4.70 -6.11 25.39
C ILE A 354 5.56 -6.07 26.65
N ALA A 355 6.88 -6.14 26.50
CA ALA A 355 7.81 -6.10 27.62
C ALA A 355 7.69 -4.80 28.41
N ASP A 356 7.60 -3.65 27.73
CA ASP A 356 7.42 -2.34 28.34
C ASP A 356 6.13 -2.27 29.18
N VAL A 357 5.00 -2.69 28.61
CA VAL A 357 3.70 -2.57 29.29
C VAL A 357 3.56 -3.58 30.43
N ILE A 358 4.16 -4.77 30.34
CA ILE A 358 4.25 -5.72 31.47
C ILE A 358 5.14 -5.15 32.58
N ALA A 359 6.29 -4.56 32.24
CA ALA A 359 7.17 -3.90 33.22
C ALA A 359 6.46 -2.73 33.92
N GLY A 360 5.53 -2.06 33.23
CA GLY A 360 4.64 -1.03 33.76
C GLY A 360 3.48 -1.53 34.64
N GLY A 361 3.35 -2.84 34.87
CA GLY A 361 2.35 -3.42 35.78
C GLY A 361 1.03 -3.86 35.13
N ALA A 362 0.93 -3.86 33.79
CA ALA A 362 -0.24 -4.41 33.12
C ALA A 362 -0.29 -5.94 33.16
N LEU A 363 -1.51 -6.50 33.08
CA LEU A 363 -1.73 -7.93 33.03
C LEU A 363 -2.02 -8.40 31.60
N ALA A 364 -1.43 -9.53 31.20
CA ALA A 364 -1.76 -10.18 29.93
C ALA A 364 -2.99 -11.08 30.13
N ALA A 365 -4.14 -10.73 29.50
CA ALA A 365 -5.38 -11.50 29.62
C ALA A 365 -5.40 -12.77 28.75
N SER A 366 -4.63 -12.79 27.66
CA SER A 366 -4.42 -13.97 26.85
C SER A 366 -3.08 -13.92 26.13
N ALA A 367 -2.30 -14.98 26.24
CA ALA A 367 -1.16 -15.22 25.36
C ALA A 367 -1.64 -16.05 24.17
N VAL A 368 -1.59 -15.50 22.94
CA VAL A 368 -1.54 -16.34 21.76
C VAL A 368 -0.07 -16.60 21.48
N LEU A 369 0.29 -17.87 21.61
CA LEU A 369 1.64 -18.41 21.51
C LEU A 369 2.33 -17.99 20.20
N LEU A 370 3.64 -17.71 20.27
CA LEU A 370 4.54 -17.62 19.13
C LEU A 370 4.44 -18.89 18.28
N ILE A 371 3.76 -18.81 17.14
CA ILE A 371 3.87 -19.81 16.09
C ILE A 371 4.27 -19.09 14.81
N ALA A 372 5.51 -19.33 14.36
CA ALA A 372 6.00 -18.99 13.03
C ALA A 372 5.85 -17.52 12.59
N GLY A 373 6.29 -16.55 13.41
CA GLY A 373 6.43 -15.16 12.94
C GLY A 373 5.15 -14.32 12.97
N ALA A 374 4.06 -14.80 13.59
CA ALA A 374 2.88 -14.00 13.90
C ALA A 374 2.74 -13.82 15.41
N LEU A 375 2.76 -12.57 15.89
CA LEU A 375 2.43 -12.24 17.27
C LEU A 375 1.04 -11.61 17.31
N VAL A 376 0.12 -12.20 18.07
CA VAL A 376 -1.17 -11.58 18.39
C VAL A 376 -1.34 -11.57 19.90
N PHE A 377 -1.00 -10.44 20.55
CA PHE A 377 -1.33 -10.26 21.97
C PHE A 377 -2.49 -9.27 22.12
N VAL A 378 -3.44 -9.65 22.97
CA VAL A 378 -4.35 -8.71 23.60
C VAL A 378 -3.82 -8.43 24.99
N LEU A 379 -3.25 -7.24 25.15
CA LEU A 379 -2.86 -6.74 26.45
C LEU A 379 -4.04 -5.95 27.03
N VAL A 380 -4.54 -6.41 28.17
CA VAL A 380 -5.61 -5.75 28.92
C VAL A 380 -4.92 -4.99 30.04
N ALA A 381 -4.45 -3.78 29.73
CA ALA A 381 -3.88 -2.91 30.75
C ALA A 381 -5.04 -2.31 31.56
N GLY A 382 -5.34 -2.91 32.71
CA GLY A 382 -6.16 -2.29 33.74
C GLY A 382 -5.33 -1.28 34.50
N LEU A 383 -5.26 -0.04 34.02
CA LEU A 383 -4.87 1.06 34.91
C LEU A 383 -6.12 1.34 35.77
N MET A 384 -6.19 0.79 36.97
CA MET A 384 -7.08 1.33 37.99
C MET A 384 -6.59 2.75 38.29
N ILE A 385 -7.19 3.73 37.63
CA ILE A 385 -7.13 5.11 38.12
C ILE A 385 -8.02 5.11 39.36
N ALA A 386 -7.37 4.98 40.52
CA ALA A 386 -8.01 5.18 41.82
C ALA A 386 -8.34 6.67 42.03
#